data_AF-A0A534R9X7-F1
#
_entry.id   AF-A0A534R9X7-F1
#
_cell.length_a   1.000
_cell.length_b   1.000
_cell.length_c   1.000
_cell.angle_alpha   90.00
_cell.angle_beta   90.00
_cell.angle_gamma   90.00
#
_symmetry.space_group_name_H-M   'P 1'
#
loop_
_entity.id
_entity.type
_entity.pdbx_description
1 polymer ?
#
loop_
_entity_poly.entity_id
_entity_poly.type
_entity_poly.pdbx_seq_one_letter_code
_entity_poly.pdbx_strand_id
1 'polypeptide(L)'
;MNLSRHRHLTLVLLVVTASALLAVGSPRSASADPLLCKRALSSESAKYTRTVTTALQKCEDAKVIGTLPPATDCTTNSQVVAMQGRASQRLMRKIASRCGGDDRTCGTADDESLVSIGWGAIGTCPGLKGGSCRNAISNCNDIATCLTCVGQSAAQQTVALDYGSFNSGQFGTGSAANFCQRSLGKASTTFFMDRLKAVQKCWDARLLKKHNNACPDPGDGKATIHIAHADQSKQSRICRACGGADHQCGGGDDLTTSQVGFASQCSNVTSPSDNMSCSGAVADMSGAVTCVDCDATYLSDCVGAIGVSAFLPYPQECSPNTPPNICPQPLTPGTIGEIKFTSGTGTTNCGSGGFSTPADPPFSGELDDINGNKLADLGLGCLSPSVPRTARVPRIAPGEPVRRGTASTCRLRKPAPRTPTAGTRSTPAPSMRTASSARPPRSRARSPLSRSAPSTRC
;
A
#
# COMPACT_ATOMS: atom_id res chain seq x y z
N MET A 1 93.75 41.95 -0.84
CA MET A 1 93.92 43.33 -0.36
C MET A 1 92.76 43.69 0.56
N ASN A 2 93.10 43.90 1.83
CA ASN A 2 92.46 44.73 2.87
C ASN A 2 90.93 44.87 3.02
N LEU A 3 90.47 44.33 4.15
CA LEU A 3 89.62 44.89 5.22
C LEU A 3 88.96 46.29 5.08
N SER A 4 87.82 46.37 5.78
CA SER A 4 87.24 47.53 6.52
C SER A 4 86.16 48.32 5.75
N ARG A 5 84.94 48.57 6.27
CA ARG A 5 84.56 48.93 7.64
C ARG A 5 83.12 48.52 7.98
N HIS A 6 82.95 48.02 9.20
CA HIS A 6 81.71 48.07 9.96
C HIS A 6 81.36 49.51 10.37
N ARG A 7 80.06 49.83 10.45
CA ARG A 7 79.28 50.27 11.64
C ARG A 7 78.11 51.19 11.27
N HIS A 8 77.11 51.22 12.15
CA HIS A 8 75.78 51.86 12.07
C HIS A 8 74.74 50.93 11.42
N LEU A 9 74.08 50.00 12.13
CA LEU A 9 73.43 50.06 13.44
C LEU A 9 72.36 51.16 13.53
N THR A 10 71.26 50.96 12.80
CA THR A 10 69.96 51.58 13.08
C THR A 10 68.84 50.59 12.71
N LEU A 11 68.56 49.68 13.64
CA LEU A 11 67.23 49.41 14.17
C LEU A 11 66.04 49.75 13.24
N VAL A 12 65.60 48.80 12.43
CA VAL A 12 64.20 48.71 11.97
C VAL A 12 63.72 47.29 12.21
N LEU A 13 63.14 47.12 13.39
CA LEU A 13 62.40 45.95 13.84
C LEU A 13 61.10 45.87 13.04
N LEU A 14 61.12 45.26 11.85
CA LEU A 14 59.89 44.91 11.13
C LEU A 14 59.38 43.57 11.66
N VAL A 15 58.40 43.69 12.55
CA VAL A 15 57.58 42.60 13.07
C VAL A 15 56.88 41.92 11.89
N VAL A 16 57.40 40.76 11.47
CA VAL A 16 56.66 39.82 10.62
C VAL A 16 55.70 39.08 11.56
N THR A 17 54.50 39.63 11.76
CA THR A 17 53.40 38.87 12.36
C THR A 17 53.02 37.77 11.36
N ALA A 18 53.50 36.57 11.63
CA ALA A 18 52.98 35.34 11.05
C ALA A 18 51.51 35.18 11.50
N SER A 19 50.60 35.79 10.75
CA SER A 19 49.18 35.48 10.81
C SER A 19 48.97 34.10 10.19
N ALA A 20 49.33 33.06 10.92
CA ALA A 20 48.82 31.72 10.70
C ALA A 20 47.33 31.76 11.04
N LEU A 21 46.49 32.15 10.06
CA LEU A 21 45.09 31.78 10.07
C LEU A 21 45.05 30.25 10.06
N LEU A 22 44.93 29.67 11.24
CA LEU A 22 44.30 28.37 11.43
C LEU A 22 42.88 28.53 10.88
N ALA A 23 42.72 28.28 9.58
CA ALA A 23 41.45 27.84 9.06
C ALA A 23 41.15 26.52 9.79
N VAL A 24 40.50 26.62 10.95
CA VAL A 24 39.71 25.54 11.51
C VAL A 24 38.62 25.31 10.46
N GLY A 25 38.95 24.55 9.43
CA GLY A 25 37.97 23.98 8.54
C GLY A 25 37.16 23.08 9.44
N SER A 26 36.02 23.57 9.94
CA SER A 26 34.99 22.72 10.48
C SER A 26 34.86 21.55 9.51
N PRO A 27 34.95 20.28 9.96
CA PRO A 27 34.70 19.16 9.08
C PRO A 27 33.31 19.39 8.51
N ARG A 28 33.25 19.78 7.24
CA ARG A 28 32.01 19.66 6.48
C ARG A 28 31.84 18.16 6.39
N SER A 29 31.04 17.58 7.29
CA SER A 29 30.41 16.30 7.01
C SER A 29 29.74 16.51 5.66
N ALA A 30 30.31 15.96 4.61
CA ALA A 30 29.73 16.09 3.29
C ALA A 30 28.47 15.23 3.34
N SER A 31 27.33 15.87 3.59
CA SER A 31 26.04 15.18 3.53
C SER A 31 25.94 14.49 2.17
N ALA A 32 25.29 13.33 2.14
CA ALA A 32 25.03 12.65 0.88
C ALA A 32 24.34 13.58 -0.15
N ASP A 33 24.39 13.22 -1.44
CA ASP A 33 23.68 13.98 -2.48
C ASP A 33 22.17 13.68 -2.39
N PRO A 34 21.30 14.69 -2.15
CA PRO A 34 19.88 14.44 -1.94
C PRO A 34 19.19 13.80 -3.15
N LEU A 35 19.63 14.15 -4.37
CA LEU A 35 19.06 13.60 -5.60
C LEU A 35 19.48 12.14 -5.78
N LEU A 36 20.75 11.80 -5.52
CA LEU A 36 21.20 10.41 -5.58
C LEU A 36 20.52 9.54 -4.54
N CYS A 37 20.30 10.05 -3.32
CA CYS A 37 19.55 9.34 -2.29
C CYS A 37 18.09 9.10 -2.71
N LYS A 38 17.35 10.13 -3.13
CA LYS A 38 15.95 9.99 -3.61
C LYS A 38 15.80 8.94 -4.71
N ARG A 39 16.72 8.95 -5.68
CA ARG A 39 16.73 7.97 -6.78
C ARG A 39 17.02 6.55 -6.29
N ALA A 40 17.89 6.40 -5.30
CA ALA A 40 18.17 5.11 -4.68
C ALA A 40 16.92 4.55 -3.96
N LEU A 41 16.23 5.38 -3.16
CA LEU A 41 15.00 4.99 -2.46
C LEU A 41 13.94 4.47 -3.46
N SER A 42 13.62 5.28 -4.47
CA SER A 42 12.61 4.91 -5.48
C SER A 42 13.02 3.67 -6.28
N SER A 43 14.23 3.64 -6.83
CA SER A 43 14.65 2.58 -7.75
C SER A 43 14.94 1.25 -7.05
N GLU A 44 15.52 1.26 -5.84
CA GLU A 44 15.82 0.03 -5.11
C GLU A 44 14.57 -0.56 -4.47
N SER A 45 13.61 0.27 -4.00
CA SER A 45 12.28 -0.21 -3.58
C SER A 45 11.59 -1.01 -4.69
N ALA A 46 11.48 -0.42 -5.89
CA ALA A 46 10.86 -1.10 -7.03
C ALA A 46 11.63 -2.34 -7.50
N LYS A 47 12.97 -2.37 -7.39
CA LYS A 47 13.78 -3.56 -7.71
C LYS A 47 13.56 -4.67 -6.68
N TYR A 48 13.51 -4.33 -5.40
CA TYR A 48 13.26 -5.27 -4.33
C TYR A 48 11.90 -5.94 -4.53
N THR A 49 10.83 -5.15 -4.65
CA THR A 49 9.46 -5.66 -4.85
C THR A 49 9.39 -6.63 -6.04
N ARG A 50 9.90 -6.23 -7.21
CA ARG A 50 9.92 -7.12 -8.39
C ARG A 50 10.71 -8.40 -8.17
N THR A 51 11.82 -8.33 -7.43
CA THR A 51 12.64 -9.51 -7.12
C THR A 51 11.88 -10.48 -6.21
N VAL A 52 11.18 -9.97 -5.19
CA VAL A 52 10.36 -10.78 -4.29
C VAL A 52 9.15 -11.35 -5.02
N THR A 53 8.44 -10.55 -5.82
CA THR A 53 7.34 -11.03 -6.67
C THR A 53 7.80 -12.13 -7.60
N THR A 54 8.95 -11.98 -8.27
CA THR A 54 9.50 -13.03 -9.15
C THR A 54 9.80 -14.32 -8.37
N ALA A 55 10.34 -14.22 -7.15
CA ALA A 55 10.67 -15.39 -6.35
C ALA A 55 9.39 -16.15 -5.93
N LEU A 56 8.38 -15.42 -5.43
CA LEU A 56 7.09 -15.98 -5.07
C LEU A 56 6.36 -16.56 -6.29
N GLN A 57 6.30 -15.83 -7.41
CA GLN A 57 5.72 -16.26 -8.68
C GLN A 57 6.32 -17.58 -9.16
N LYS A 58 7.65 -17.73 -9.10
CA LYS A 58 8.30 -18.99 -9.49
C LYS A 58 7.92 -20.16 -8.60
N CYS A 59 7.77 -19.93 -7.30
CA CYS A 59 7.32 -20.96 -6.37
C CYS A 59 5.86 -21.35 -6.63
N GLU A 60 4.98 -20.39 -6.87
CA GLU A 60 3.58 -20.67 -7.21
C GLU A 60 3.43 -21.34 -8.58
N ASP A 61 4.16 -20.89 -9.62
CA ASP A 61 4.20 -21.58 -10.92
C ASP A 61 4.68 -23.02 -10.77
N ALA A 62 5.66 -23.27 -9.90
CA ALA A 62 6.16 -24.60 -9.60
C ALA A 62 5.10 -25.52 -8.95
N LYS A 63 4.19 -24.97 -8.14
CA LYS A 63 3.00 -25.68 -7.64
C LYS A 63 2.04 -25.99 -8.78
N VAL A 64 1.70 -24.98 -9.58
CA VAL A 64 0.74 -25.12 -10.69
C VAL A 64 1.20 -26.16 -11.71
N ILE A 65 2.49 -26.23 -12.05
CA ILE A 65 3.02 -27.23 -12.98
C ILE A 65 3.30 -28.60 -12.33
N GLY A 66 2.97 -28.78 -11.04
CA GLY A 66 3.12 -30.06 -10.33
C GLY A 66 4.54 -30.41 -9.89
N THR A 67 5.50 -29.47 -9.97
CA THR A 67 6.88 -29.69 -9.48
C THR A 67 7.04 -29.47 -7.98
N LEU A 68 6.09 -28.77 -7.35
CA LEU A 68 5.98 -28.65 -5.90
C LEU A 68 4.61 -29.15 -5.42
N PRO A 69 4.50 -29.69 -4.19
CA PRO A 69 3.21 -30.03 -3.61
C PRO A 69 2.26 -28.83 -3.57
N PRO A 70 0.96 -28.99 -3.87
CA PRO A 70 0.00 -27.87 -3.83
C PRO A 70 -0.12 -27.17 -2.47
N ALA A 71 0.15 -27.89 -1.38
CA ALA A 71 0.14 -27.35 -0.02
C ALA A 71 1.42 -26.57 0.35
N THR A 72 2.38 -26.43 -0.57
CA THR A 72 3.62 -25.68 -0.32
C THR A 72 3.28 -24.21 -0.05
N ASP A 73 3.70 -23.72 1.11
CA ASP A 73 3.69 -22.30 1.42
C ASP A 73 4.92 -21.62 0.81
N CYS A 74 4.69 -20.80 -0.20
CA CYS A 74 5.75 -20.09 -0.90
C CYS A 74 6.37 -18.95 -0.10
N THR A 75 5.74 -18.50 0.99
CA THR A 75 6.29 -17.44 1.86
C THR A 75 7.36 -17.98 2.80
N THR A 76 7.30 -19.26 3.17
CA THR A 76 8.27 -19.95 4.03
C THR A 76 9.23 -20.85 3.26
N ASN A 77 9.09 -20.95 1.93
CA ASN A 77 10.00 -21.68 1.06
C ASN A 77 11.44 -21.13 1.19
N SER A 78 12.41 -22.00 1.47
CA SER A 78 13.80 -21.62 1.75
C SER A 78 14.48 -20.86 0.61
N GLN A 79 14.17 -21.18 -0.66
CA GLN A 79 14.71 -20.45 -1.81
C GLN A 79 14.12 -19.04 -1.91
N VAL A 80 12.82 -18.89 -1.66
CA VAL A 80 12.14 -17.60 -1.64
C VAL A 80 12.69 -16.73 -0.51
N VAL A 81 12.75 -17.26 0.72
CA VAL A 81 13.31 -16.56 1.90
C VAL A 81 14.75 -16.12 1.65
N ALA A 82 15.59 -17.00 1.06
CA ALA A 82 16.97 -16.65 0.74
C ALA A 82 17.07 -15.56 -0.35
N MET A 83 16.20 -15.58 -1.35
CA MET A 83 16.12 -14.53 -2.38
C MET A 83 15.67 -13.20 -1.79
N GLN A 84 14.66 -13.22 -0.92
CA GLN A 84 14.17 -12.05 -0.21
C GLN A 84 15.25 -11.44 0.68
N GLY A 85 15.96 -12.25 1.47
CA GLY A 85 17.07 -11.80 2.30
C GLY A 85 18.18 -11.14 1.46
N ARG A 86 18.58 -11.76 0.34
CA ARG A 86 19.57 -11.16 -0.58
C ARG A 86 19.09 -9.85 -1.21
N ALA A 87 17.82 -9.78 -1.59
CA ALA A 87 17.22 -8.58 -2.17
C ALA A 87 17.15 -7.44 -1.14
N SER A 88 16.72 -7.74 0.08
CA SER A 88 16.65 -6.78 1.20
C SER A 88 18.04 -6.23 1.53
N GLN A 89 19.03 -7.10 1.70
CA GLN A 89 20.41 -6.66 1.95
C GLN A 89 20.96 -5.80 0.80
N ARG A 90 20.60 -6.10 -0.45
CA ARG A 90 21.01 -5.28 -1.60
C ARG A 90 20.38 -3.90 -1.55
N LEU A 91 19.08 -3.82 -1.27
CA LEU A 91 18.36 -2.56 -1.11
C LEU A 91 19.01 -1.72 -0.01
N MET A 92 19.20 -2.30 1.18
CA MET A 92 19.80 -1.61 2.32
C MET A 92 21.19 -1.07 2.00
N ARG A 93 22.08 -1.91 1.44
CA ARG A 93 23.42 -1.47 1.04
C ARG A 93 23.40 -0.35 0.01
N LYS A 94 22.48 -0.39 -0.96
CA LYS A 94 22.39 0.65 -1.99
C LYS A 94 21.86 1.96 -1.44
N ILE A 95 20.89 1.92 -0.54
CA ILE A 95 20.39 3.10 0.17
C ILE A 95 21.51 3.69 1.04
N ALA A 96 22.15 2.89 1.89
CA ALA A 96 23.26 3.34 2.72
C ALA A 96 24.39 3.98 1.89
N SER A 97 24.76 3.37 0.75
CA SER A 97 25.78 3.94 -0.16
C SER A 97 25.42 5.27 -0.82
N ARG A 98 24.15 5.68 -0.78
CA ARG A 98 23.66 6.91 -1.43
C ARG A 98 23.07 7.92 -0.45
N CYS A 99 22.72 7.50 0.74
CA CYS A 99 22.03 8.30 1.74
C CYS A 99 22.82 8.44 3.04
N GLY A 100 23.73 7.51 3.37
CA GLY A 100 24.53 7.54 4.60
C GLY A 100 25.85 8.27 4.41
N GLY A 101 25.83 9.47 3.83
CA GLY A 101 27.04 10.32 3.71
C GLY A 101 28.28 9.67 3.08
N ASP A 102 29.43 10.09 3.61
CA ASP A 102 30.76 9.64 3.22
C ASP A 102 31.07 8.24 3.75
N ASP A 103 30.59 7.92 4.96
CA ASP A 103 30.81 6.61 5.59
C ASP A 103 29.96 5.48 4.99
N ARG A 104 28.98 5.85 4.14
CA ARG A 104 28.04 4.96 3.45
C ARG A 104 27.23 4.09 4.40
N THR A 105 27.01 4.58 5.61
CA THR A 105 26.31 3.92 6.70
C THR A 105 25.14 4.79 7.10
N CYS A 106 23.96 4.20 7.21
CA CYS A 106 22.80 4.94 7.68
C CYS A 106 22.80 5.02 9.21
N GLY A 107 22.35 6.15 9.75
CA GLY A 107 22.21 6.41 11.18
C GLY A 107 23.39 7.16 11.79
N THR A 108 24.29 7.69 10.98
CA THR A 108 25.44 8.49 11.42
C THR A 108 25.21 9.98 11.12
N ALA A 109 26.13 10.85 11.56
CA ALA A 109 25.94 12.30 11.52
C ALA A 109 26.06 12.90 10.10
N ASP A 110 26.63 12.16 9.15
CA ASP A 110 26.79 12.53 7.74
C ASP A 110 25.66 12.00 6.83
N ASP A 111 24.66 11.32 7.41
CA ASP A 111 23.42 10.97 6.73
C ASP A 111 22.80 12.18 6.02
N GLU A 112 22.20 11.92 4.86
CA GLU A 112 21.30 12.87 4.24
C GLU A 112 20.07 13.09 5.15
N SER A 113 19.72 14.36 5.34
CA SER A 113 18.60 14.74 6.21
C SER A 113 17.28 14.21 5.68
N LEU A 114 16.42 13.68 6.57
CA LEU A 114 15.09 13.18 6.18
C LEU A 114 14.25 14.25 5.46
N VAL A 115 14.39 15.53 5.86
CA VAL A 115 13.66 16.65 5.25
C VAL A 115 14.06 16.83 3.78
N SER A 116 15.35 16.82 3.45
CA SER A 116 15.81 17.05 2.07
C SER A 116 15.34 15.96 1.10
N ILE A 117 15.14 14.73 1.60
CA ILE A 117 14.69 13.56 0.84
C ILE A 117 13.19 13.30 0.90
N GLY A 118 12.41 14.15 1.58
CA GLY A 118 10.95 14.06 1.61
C GLY A 118 10.37 13.15 2.68
N TRP A 119 11.17 12.73 3.65
CA TRP A 119 10.78 11.84 4.75
C TRP A 119 10.68 12.58 6.10
N GLY A 120 10.96 13.88 6.15
CA GLY A 120 11.02 14.65 7.40
C GLY A 120 9.70 14.75 8.17
N ALA A 121 8.55 14.59 7.49
CA ALA A 121 7.22 14.58 8.12
C ALA A 121 6.70 13.16 8.43
N ILE A 122 7.44 12.12 8.03
CA ILE A 122 7.03 10.72 8.15
C ILE A 122 7.79 10.08 9.31
N GLY A 123 7.26 10.20 10.53
CA GLY A 123 7.89 9.63 11.74
C GLY A 123 7.67 8.12 11.92
N THR A 124 6.69 7.56 11.22
CA THR A 124 6.36 6.12 11.24
C THR A 124 6.09 5.65 9.82
N CYS A 125 6.58 4.46 9.47
CA CYS A 125 6.31 3.83 8.19
C CYS A 125 4.79 3.79 7.94
N PRO A 126 4.29 4.42 6.86
CA PRO A 126 2.86 4.43 6.56
C PRO A 126 2.33 3.02 6.33
N GLY A 127 3.16 2.15 5.75
CA GLY A 127 2.81 0.78 5.44
C GLY A 127 1.96 0.64 4.18
N LEU A 128 1.22 -0.46 4.09
CA LEU A 128 0.35 -0.80 2.97
C LEU A 128 -0.93 -1.39 3.54
N LYS A 129 -2.08 -1.12 2.93
CA LYS A 129 -3.37 -1.69 3.34
C LYS A 129 -3.27 -3.22 3.45
N GLY A 130 -3.76 -3.76 4.57
CA GLY A 130 -3.65 -5.18 4.87
C GLY A 130 -2.24 -5.66 5.27
N GLY A 131 -1.23 -4.78 5.31
CA GLY A 131 0.12 -5.05 5.80
C GLY A 131 0.35 -4.54 7.24
N SER A 132 1.45 -4.99 7.85
CA SER A 132 1.83 -4.66 9.24
C SER A 132 3.02 -3.69 9.37
N CYS A 133 3.45 -3.10 8.27
CA CYS A 133 4.63 -2.24 8.22
C CYS A 133 4.42 -0.93 9.01
N ARG A 134 4.98 -0.84 10.22
CA ARG A 134 4.79 0.30 11.15
C ARG A 134 6.04 0.66 11.95
N ASN A 135 7.24 0.41 11.43
CA ASN A 135 8.47 0.79 12.14
C ASN A 135 8.60 2.32 12.24
N ALA A 136 9.20 2.79 13.34
CA ALA A 136 9.59 4.19 13.47
C ALA A 136 10.64 4.56 12.42
N ILE A 137 10.69 5.83 12.04
CA ILE A 137 11.62 6.38 11.05
C ILE A 137 12.42 7.51 11.70
N SER A 138 13.74 7.32 11.78
CA SER A 138 14.68 8.29 12.33
C SER A 138 15.90 8.50 11.43
N ASN A 139 16.23 7.56 10.55
CA ASN A 139 17.35 7.64 9.60
C ASN A 139 17.07 6.87 8.30
N CYS A 140 18.04 6.83 7.38
CA CYS A 140 17.85 6.14 6.09
C CYS A 140 17.76 4.60 6.18
N ASN A 141 18.23 3.98 7.26
CA ASN A 141 18.09 2.55 7.49
C ASN A 141 16.63 2.19 7.83
N ASP A 142 15.95 3.05 8.56
CA ASP A 142 14.53 2.87 8.90
C ASP A 142 13.64 3.01 7.67
N ILE A 143 13.98 3.94 6.77
CA ILE A 143 13.35 4.04 5.45
C ILE A 143 13.56 2.75 4.66
N ALA A 144 14.80 2.24 4.60
CA ALA A 144 15.11 0.98 3.90
C ALA A 144 14.30 -0.20 4.45
N THR A 145 14.12 -0.25 5.78
CA THR A 145 13.28 -1.25 6.47
C THR A 145 11.81 -1.10 6.09
N CYS A 146 11.29 0.13 6.10
CA CYS A 146 9.92 0.43 5.68
C CYS A 146 9.66 0.01 4.23
N LEU A 147 10.55 0.38 3.31
CA LEU A 147 10.46 0.02 1.88
C LEU A 147 10.54 -1.49 1.65
N THR A 148 11.41 -2.19 2.39
CA THR A 148 11.51 -3.66 2.35
C THR A 148 10.19 -4.30 2.81
N CYS A 149 9.60 -3.81 3.88
CA CYS A 149 8.33 -4.34 4.39
C CYS A 149 7.20 -4.11 3.39
N VAL A 150 7.01 -2.86 2.93
CA VAL A 150 5.94 -2.51 1.99
C VAL A 150 6.09 -3.25 0.67
N GLY A 151 7.31 -3.34 0.14
CA GLY A 151 7.58 -4.10 -1.09
C GLY A 151 7.31 -5.60 -0.93
N GLN A 152 7.57 -6.18 0.24
CA GLN A 152 7.27 -7.57 0.51
C GLN A 152 5.76 -7.79 0.62
N SER A 153 5.05 -6.94 1.37
CA SER A 153 3.59 -7.01 1.49
C SER A 153 2.92 -6.88 0.12
N ALA A 154 3.34 -5.93 -0.73
CA ALA A 154 2.81 -5.78 -2.07
C ALA A 154 3.06 -7.03 -2.94
N ALA A 155 4.28 -7.60 -2.88
CA ALA A 155 4.61 -8.81 -3.62
C ALA A 155 3.76 -10.02 -3.18
N GLN A 156 3.54 -10.17 -1.86
CA GLN A 156 2.71 -11.22 -1.30
C GLN A 156 1.23 -11.05 -1.68
N GLN A 157 0.69 -9.83 -1.58
CA GLN A 157 -0.70 -9.53 -1.98
C GLN A 157 -0.92 -9.79 -3.47
N THR A 158 0.01 -9.36 -4.33
CA THR A 158 -0.03 -9.62 -5.78
C THR A 158 -0.14 -11.13 -6.05
N VAL A 159 0.77 -11.92 -5.48
CA VAL A 159 0.82 -13.37 -5.75
C VAL A 159 -0.37 -14.11 -5.11
N ALA A 160 -0.84 -13.66 -3.94
CA ALA A 160 -2.03 -14.23 -3.30
C ALA A 160 -3.30 -14.02 -4.14
N LEU A 161 -3.46 -12.85 -4.76
CA LEU A 161 -4.54 -12.61 -5.71
C LEU A 161 -4.39 -13.48 -6.96
N ASP A 162 -3.18 -13.47 -7.54
CA ASP A 162 -2.92 -14.06 -8.85
C ASP A 162 -2.87 -15.60 -8.85
N TYR A 163 -2.56 -16.24 -7.72
CA TYR A 163 -2.43 -17.70 -7.60
C TYR A 163 -3.24 -18.32 -6.45
N GLY A 164 -3.69 -17.54 -5.46
CA GLY A 164 -4.09 -18.07 -4.15
C GLY A 164 -5.39 -18.85 -4.11
N SER A 165 -6.26 -18.73 -5.12
CA SER A 165 -7.57 -19.41 -5.14
C SER A 165 -7.64 -20.62 -6.08
N PHE A 166 -6.58 -20.89 -6.84
CA PHE A 166 -6.64 -21.88 -7.93
C PHE A 166 -7.06 -23.27 -7.46
N ASN A 167 -7.85 -23.93 -8.32
CA ASN A 167 -8.22 -25.32 -8.13
C ASN A 167 -6.99 -26.22 -8.21
N SER A 168 -6.40 -26.52 -7.05
CA SER A 168 -5.19 -27.34 -6.91
C SER A 168 -5.33 -28.76 -7.46
N GLY A 169 -6.55 -29.28 -7.61
CA GLY A 169 -6.80 -30.57 -8.26
C GLY A 169 -6.41 -30.60 -9.74
N GLN A 170 -6.20 -29.43 -10.36
CA GLN A 170 -5.72 -29.31 -11.74
C GLN A 170 -4.19 -29.25 -11.84
N PHE A 171 -3.46 -29.10 -10.74
CA PHE A 171 -2.02 -28.87 -10.79
C PHE A 171 -1.26 -30.07 -11.39
N GLY A 172 -0.33 -29.78 -12.30
CA GLY A 172 0.47 -30.79 -13.00
C GLY A 172 -0.31 -31.68 -13.98
N THR A 173 -1.61 -31.47 -14.16
CA THR A 173 -2.43 -32.33 -15.06
C THR A 173 -2.22 -32.02 -16.54
N GLY A 174 -1.69 -30.84 -16.88
CA GLY A 174 -1.60 -30.38 -18.27
C GLY A 174 -2.96 -30.11 -18.92
N SER A 175 -4.05 -30.05 -18.15
CA SER A 175 -5.39 -29.73 -18.65
C SER A 175 -5.48 -28.28 -19.14
N ALA A 176 -6.54 -27.95 -19.88
CA ALA A 176 -6.86 -26.56 -20.25
C ALA A 176 -6.98 -25.67 -19.01
N ALA A 177 -7.62 -26.16 -17.94
CA ALA A 177 -7.71 -25.46 -16.67
C ALA A 177 -6.32 -25.21 -16.05
N ASN A 178 -5.42 -26.20 -16.08
CA ASN A 178 -4.05 -26.04 -15.60
C ASN A 178 -3.26 -25.00 -16.42
N PHE A 179 -3.41 -25.03 -17.74
CA PHE A 179 -2.77 -24.06 -18.64
C PHE A 179 -3.29 -22.63 -18.41
N CYS A 180 -4.61 -22.49 -18.21
CA CYS A 180 -5.24 -21.22 -17.87
C CYS A 180 -4.75 -20.68 -16.51
N GLN A 181 -4.79 -21.49 -15.43
CA GLN A 181 -4.26 -21.12 -14.11
C GLN A 181 -2.83 -20.58 -14.20
N ARG A 182 -1.97 -21.33 -14.90
CA ARG A 182 -0.58 -20.96 -15.10
C ARG A 182 -0.43 -19.62 -15.82
N SER A 183 -1.20 -19.43 -16.89
CA SER A 183 -1.13 -18.22 -17.72
C SER A 183 -1.68 -17.02 -16.97
N LEU A 184 -2.78 -17.17 -16.22
CA LEU A 184 -3.34 -16.15 -15.36
C LEU A 184 -2.30 -15.66 -14.34
N GLY A 185 -1.80 -16.56 -13.50
CA GLY A 185 -0.87 -16.15 -12.44
C GLY A 185 0.44 -15.54 -12.98
N LYS A 186 0.99 -16.11 -14.05
CA LYS A 186 2.26 -15.63 -14.62
C LYS A 186 2.11 -14.33 -15.40
N ALA A 187 1.02 -14.15 -16.15
CA ALA A 187 0.78 -12.94 -16.92
C ALA A 187 0.46 -11.75 -15.99
N SER A 188 -0.39 -11.95 -14.98
CA SER A 188 -0.76 -10.91 -14.02
C SER A 188 0.43 -10.41 -13.19
N THR A 189 1.22 -11.34 -12.62
CA THR A 189 2.45 -10.96 -11.89
C THR A 189 3.45 -10.24 -12.80
N THR A 190 3.56 -10.64 -14.07
CA THR A 190 4.44 -9.96 -15.05
C THR A 190 3.96 -8.54 -15.33
N PHE A 191 2.66 -8.35 -15.50
CA PHE A 191 2.06 -7.03 -15.67
C PHE A 191 2.36 -6.11 -14.49
N PHE A 192 2.13 -6.57 -13.26
CA PHE A 192 2.48 -5.81 -12.05
C PHE A 192 3.95 -5.37 -12.05
N MET A 193 4.87 -6.28 -12.38
CA MET A 193 6.30 -5.98 -12.41
C MET A 193 6.68 -4.98 -13.51
N ASP A 194 6.07 -5.09 -14.69
CA ASP A 194 6.32 -4.19 -15.81
C ASP A 194 5.72 -2.80 -15.57
N ARG A 195 4.50 -2.73 -15.02
CA ARG A 195 3.87 -1.47 -14.59
C ARG A 195 4.71 -0.79 -13.51
N LEU A 196 5.11 -1.50 -12.45
CA LEU A 196 5.95 -0.95 -11.39
C LEU A 196 7.28 -0.40 -11.94
N LYS A 197 7.88 -1.08 -12.92
CA LYS A 197 9.09 -0.61 -13.60
C LYS A 197 8.84 0.64 -14.45
N ALA A 198 7.71 0.72 -15.15
CA ALA A 198 7.33 1.90 -15.93
C ALA A 198 7.09 3.13 -15.03
N VAL A 199 6.32 2.95 -13.95
CA VAL A 199 6.07 3.99 -12.93
C VAL A 199 7.38 4.46 -12.30
N GLN A 200 8.26 3.52 -11.91
CA GLN A 200 9.58 3.86 -11.36
C GLN A 200 10.41 4.70 -12.33
N LYS A 201 10.43 4.35 -13.62
CA LYS A 201 11.19 5.10 -14.63
C LYS A 201 10.64 6.50 -14.84
N CYS A 202 9.31 6.67 -14.81
CA CYS A 202 8.67 7.98 -14.85
C CYS A 202 9.14 8.84 -13.68
N TRP A 203 9.10 8.30 -12.45
CA TRP A 203 9.56 9.04 -11.28
C TRP A 203 11.07 9.38 -11.32
N ASP A 204 11.91 8.48 -11.85
CA ASP A 204 13.34 8.77 -12.06
C ASP A 204 13.54 9.91 -13.08
N ALA A 205 12.75 9.94 -14.16
CA ALA A 205 12.79 11.03 -15.13
C ALA A 205 12.35 12.36 -14.51
N ARG A 206 11.34 12.35 -13.65
CA ARG A 206 10.91 13.54 -12.88
C ARG A 206 11.97 14.01 -11.89
N LEU A 207 12.63 13.09 -11.17
CA LEU A 207 13.78 13.40 -10.29
C LEU A 207 14.91 14.08 -11.06
N LEU A 208 15.15 13.65 -12.30
CA LEU A 208 16.12 14.23 -13.21
C LEU A 208 15.61 15.50 -13.92
N LYS A 209 14.46 16.05 -13.51
CA LYS A 209 13.82 17.25 -14.08
C LYS A 209 13.55 17.16 -15.58
N LYS A 210 13.33 15.95 -16.11
CA LYS A 210 13.01 15.73 -17.53
C LYS A 210 11.55 16.03 -17.87
N HIS A 211 10.68 16.06 -16.87
CA HIS A 211 9.30 16.51 -16.93
C HIS A 211 8.83 16.87 -15.52
N ASN A 212 7.69 17.56 -15.40
CA ASN A 212 7.08 17.94 -14.12
C ASN A 212 5.70 17.28 -13.87
N ASN A 213 5.19 16.54 -14.84
CA ASN A 213 3.89 15.88 -14.79
C ASN A 213 3.79 14.81 -13.68
N ALA A 214 2.57 14.55 -13.20
CA ALA A 214 2.26 13.39 -12.37
C ALA A 214 2.58 12.09 -13.12
N CYS A 215 3.08 11.08 -12.40
CA CYS A 215 3.35 9.75 -12.96
C CYS A 215 2.25 8.77 -12.51
N PRO A 216 1.86 7.80 -13.35
CA PRO A 216 2.36 7.56 -14.70
C PRO A 216 1.72 8.44 -15.79
N ASP A 217 0.60 9.10 -15.52
CA ASP A 217 -0.20 9.86 -16.50
C ASP A 217 -0.40 11.32 -16.03
N PRO A 218 -0.09 12.36 -16.85
CA PRO A 218 0.50 12.31 -18.19
C PRO A 218 1.98 11.95 -18.24
N GLY A 219 2.65 11.92 -17.08
CA GLY A 219 4.00 11.40 -16.90
C GLY A 219 5.04 11.94 -17.88
N ASP A 220 5.94 11.04 -18.29
CA ASP A 220 6.98 11.28 -19.30
C ASP A 220 6.52 10.91 -20.73
N GLY A 221 5.23 10.61 -20.91
CA GLY A 221 4.65 10.09 -22.16
C GLY A 221 5.09 8.67 -22.55
N LYS A 222 6.02 8.04 -21.81
CA LYS A 222 6.54 6.69 -22.08
C LYS A 222 5.97 5.65 -21.13
N ALA A 223 5.74 6.04 -19.89
CA ALA A 223 5.20 5.15 -18.88
C ALA A 223 3.83 4.59 -19.29
N THR A 224 2.91 5.44 -19.74
CA THR A 224 1.58 5.04 -20.24
C THR A 224 1.66 4.08 -21.42
N ILE A 225 2.56 4.31 -22.39
CA ILE A 225 2.79 3.40 -23.52
C ILE A 225 3.28 2.03 -23.05
N HIS A 226 4.25 2.00 -22.14
CA HIS A 226 4.77 0.74 -21.59
C HIS A 226 3.73 -0.02 -20.77
N ILE A 227 2.90 0.71 -20.01
CA ILE A 227 1.81 0.13 -19.22
C ILE A 227 0.74 -0.47 -20.15
N ALA A 228 0.30 0.28 -21.17
CA ALA A 228 -0.68 -0.20 -22.14
C ALA A 228 -0.19 -1.45 -22.89
N HIS A 229 1.09 -1.47 -23.29
CA HIS A 229 1.67 -2.66 -23.92
C HIS A 229 1.75 -3.85 -22.96
N ALA A 230 2.09 -3.63 -21.69
CA ALA A 230 2.12 -4.67 -20.68
C ALA A 230 0.71 -5.22 -20.39
N ASP A 231 -0.30 -4.36 -20.32
CA ASP A 231 -1.70 -4.74 -20.15
C ASP A 231 -2.17 -5.57 -21.34
N GLN A 232 -2.00 -5.09 -22.58
CA GLN A 232 -2.34 -5.84 -23.79
C GLN A 232 -1.65 -7.21 -23.83
N SER A 233 -0.37 -7.28 -23.44
CA SER A 233 0.38 -8.54 -23.36
C SER A 233 -0.19 -9.50 -22.32
N LYS A 234 -0.62 -8.97 -21.17
CA LYS A 234 -1.28 -9.74 -20.12
C LYS A 234 -2.62 -10.28 -20.61
N GLN A 235 -3.50 -9.42 -21.11
CA GLN A 235 -4.82 -9.79 -21.62
C GLN A 235 -4.69 -10.87 -22.70
N SER A 236 -3.84 -10.66 -23.70
CA SER A 236 -3.62 -11.63 -24.79
C SER A 236 -3.16 -13.01 -24.28
N ARG A 237 -2.24 -13.05 -23.31
CA ARG A 237 -1.76 -14.32 -22.74
C ARG A 237 -2.83 -15.05 -21.95
N ILE A 238 -3.63 -14.31 -21.18
CA ILE A 238 -4.71 -14.89 -20.39
C ILE A 238 -5.82 -15.41 -21.31
N CYS A 239 -6.32 -14.58 -22.23
CA CYS A 239 -7.42 -14.96 -23.11
C CYS A 239 -7.04 -16.10 -24.06
N ARG A 240 -5.79 -16.16 -24.53
CA ARG A 240 -5.32 -17.31 -25.29
C ARG A 240 -5.37 -18.63 -24.50
N ALA A 241 -5.19 -18.58 -23.18
CA ALA A 241 -5.15 -19.77 -22.35
C ALA A 241 -6.52 -20.14 -21.75
N CYS A 242 -7.36 -19.14 -21.52
CA CYS A 242 -8.60 -19.26 -20.75
C CYS A 242 -9.86 -19.05 -21.61
N GLY A 243 -9.74 -18.37 -22.73
CA GLY A 243 -10.83 -18.01 -23.65
C GLY A 243 -11.16 -19.08 -24.67
N GLY A 244 -11.27 -20.34 -24.25
CA GLY A 244 -11.78 -21.40 -25.12
C GLY A 244 -11.08 -21.57 -26.47
N ALA A 245 -11.88 -21.79 -27.50
CA ALA A 245 -11.46 -22.07 -28.86
C ALA A 245 -11.19 -20.79 -29.66
N ASP A 246 -11.88 -19.69 -29.33
CA ASP A 246 -11.71 -18.40 -30.01
C ASP A 246 -10.53 -17.58 -29.47
N HIS A 247 -9.94 -18.00 -28.34
CA HIS A 247 -8.83 -17.36 -27.65
C HIS A 247 -9.15 -15.93 -27.18
N GLN A 248 -10.42 -15.60 -26.98
CA GLN A 248 -10.92 -14.32 -26.47
C GLN A 248 -11.53 -14.50 -25.09
N CYS A 249 -11.40 -13.48 -24.22
CA CYS A 249 -12.13 -13.49 -22.96
C CYS A 249 -13.49 -12.80 -23.13
N GLY A 250 -14.50 -13.27 -22.41
CA GLY A 250 -15.87 -12.76 -22.44
C GLY A 250 -16.81 -13.55 -23.35
N GLY A 251 -16.36 -14.67 -23.92
CA GLY A 251 -17.16 -15.59 -24.72
C GLY A 251 -17.88 -16.65 -23.89
N GLY A 252 -18.76 -17.41 -24.55
CA GLY A 252 -19.45 -18.55 -23.92
C GLY A 252 -18.60 -19.83 -23.84
N ASP A 253 -17.46 -19.86 -24.53
CA ASP A 253 -16.50 -20.96 -24.57
C ASP A 253 -15.31 -20.75 -23.61
N ASP A 254 -15.27 -19.63 -22.89
CA ASP A 254 -14.33 -19.38 -21.81
C ASP A 254 -14.39 -20.47 -20.73
N LEU A 255 -13.23 -20.77 -20.14
CA LEU A 255 -13.19 -21.46 -18.85
C LEU A 255 -13.82 -20.58 -17.78
N THR A 256 -14.76 -21.16 -17.01
CA THR A 256 -15.40 -20.42 -15.93
C THR A 256 -14.40 -20.14 -14.82
N THR A 257 -14.64 -19.06 -14.08
CA THR A 257 -13.85 -18.71 -12.89
C THR A 257 -13.84 -19.85 -11.87
N SER A 258 -14.94 -20.61 -11.74
CA SER A 258 -15.02 -21.79 -10.87
C SER A 258 -14.18 -22.98 -11.35
N GLN A 259 -14.09 -23.23 -12.67
CA GLN A 259 -13.25 -24.30 -13.23
C GLN A 259 -11.77 -24.04 -12.96
N VAL A 260 -11.36 -22.77 -13.06
CA VAL A 260 -9.98 -22.33 -12.79
C VAL A 260 -9.72 -22.22 -11.28
N GLY A 261 -10.74 -21.90 -10.49
CA GLY A 261 -10.60 -21.51 -9.09
C GLY A 261 -10.14 -20.06 -8.96
N PHE A 262 -10.71 -19.13 -9.72
CA PHE A 262 -10.49 -17.71 -9.47
C PHE A 262 -11.55 -17.19 -8.48
N ALA A 263 -11.18 -16.19 -7.67
CA ALA A 263 -12.09 -15.60 -6.71
C ALA A 263 -13.29 -14.94 -7.42
N SER A 264 -14.49 -15.08 -6.85
CA SER A 264 -15.72 -14.49 -7.40
C SER A 264 -15.89 -13.01 -7.09
N GLN A 265 -14.97 -12.43 -6.32
CA GLN A 265 -14.93 -11.02 -5.94
C GLN A 265 -13.50 -10.53 -6.04
N CYS A 266 -13.34 -9.32 -6.54
CA CYS A 266 -12.06 -8.63 -6.55
C CYS A 266 -11.81 -7.88 -5.24
N SER A 267 -10.58 -7.42 -5.02
CA SER A 267 -10.22 -6.70 -3.80
C SER A 267 -10.97 -5.38 -3.70
N ASN A 268 -11.40 -5.02 -2.48
CA ASN A 268 -12.01 -3.73 -2.22
C ASN A 268 -10.92 -2.66 -2.00
N VAL A 269 -10.26 -2.25 -3.08
CA VAL A 269 -9.23 -1.19 -3.10
C VAL A 269 -9.54 -0.17 -4.20
N THR A 270 -8.97 1.02 -4.07
CA THR A 270 -9.08 2.08 -5.09
C THR A 270 -7.67 2.49 -5.49
N SER A 271 -7.38 2.44 -6.79
CA SER A 271 -6.08 2.82 -7.31
C SER A 271 -5.84 4.34 -7.17
N PRO A 272 -4.68 4.77 -6.64
CA PRO A 272 -4.37 6.20 -6.48
C PRO A 272 -4.23 6.98 -7.79
N SER A 273 -3.75 6.36 -8.89
CA SER A 273 -3.42 7.12 -10.11
C SER A 273 -4.61 7.45 -11.00
N ASP A 274 -5.64 6.60 -11.00
CA ASP A 274 -6.82 6.70 -11.87
C ASP A 274 -8.14 6.76 -11.09
N ASN A 275 -8.08 6.67 -9.75
CA ASN A 275 -9.24 6.64 -8.86
C ASN A 275 -10.24 5.51 -9.20
N MET A 276 -9.75 4.44 -9.83
CA MET A 276 -10.58 3.28 -10.19
C MET A 276 -10.75 2.36 -8.98
N SER A 277 -12.00 2.05 -8.65
CA SER A 277 -12.33 1.05 -7.63
C SER A 277 -12.24 -0.35 -8.23
N CYS A 278 -11.49 -1.23 -7.56
CA CYS A 278 -11.38 -2.64 -7.93
C CYS A 278 -12.55 -3.47 -7.39
N SER A 279 -13.37 -2.92 -6.48
CA SER A 279 -14.49 -3.63 -5.87
C SER A 279 -15.52 -4.04 -6.93
N GLY A 280 -15.64 -5.35 -7.19
CA GLY A 280 -16.61 -5.87 -8.13
C GLY A 280 -16.71 -7.39 -8.11
N ALA A 281 -17.86 -7.89 -8.58
CA ALA A 281 -18.05 -9.31 -8.82
C ALA A 281 -17.28 -9.76 -10.07
N VAL A 282 -16.66 -10.93 -9.99
CA VAL A 282 -15.90 -11.55 -11.07
C VAL A 282 -16.73 -12.71 -11.61
N ALA A 283 -17.55 -12.42 -12.63
CA ALA A 283 -18.50 -13.38 -13.20
C ALA A 283 -17.88 -14.30 -14.26
N ASP A 284 -16.91 -13.80 -15.01
CA ASP A 284 -16.28 -14.45 -16.16
C ASP A 284 -14.77 -14.14 -16.22
N MET A 285 -14.10 -14.62 -17.27
CA MET A 285 -12.66 -14.42 -17.44
C MET A 285 -12.30 -12.97 -17.77
N SER A 286 -13.18 -12.22 -18.43
CA SER A 286 -12.97 -10.78 -18.67
C SER A 286 -12.97 -9.99 -17.36
N GLY A 287 -13.87 -10.34 -16.44
CA GLY A 287 -13.88 -9.83 -15.08
C GLY A 287 -12.62 -10.20 -14.29
N ALA A 288 -12.09 -11.42 -14.47
CA ALA A 288 -10.85 -11.83 -13.83
C ALA A 288 -9.65 -11.01 -14.33
N VAL A 289 -9.55 -10.81 -15.65
CA VAL A 289 -8.52 -9.99 -16.30
C VAL A 289 -8.57 -8.52 -15.83
N THR A 290 -9.78 -7.98 -15.67
CA THR A 290 -10.00 -6.62 -15.16
C THR A 290 -9.63 -6.51 -13.68
N CYS A 291 -9.98 -7.52 -12.88
CA CYS A 291 -9.66 -7.56 -11.45
C CYS A 291 -8.15 -7.51 -11.21
N VAL A 292 -7.39 -8.42 -11.83
CA VAL A 292 -5.93 -8.45 -11.67
C VAL A 292 -5.25 -7.20 -12.21
N ASP A 293 -5.84 -6.54 -13.21
CA ASP A 293 -5.36 -5.24 -13.72
C ASP A 293 -5.44 -4.15 -12.66
N CYS A 294 -6.63 -4.03 -12.06
CA CYS A 294 -6.94 -3.00 -11.10
C CYS A 294 -6.11 -3.16 -9.83
N ASP A 295 -6.00 -4.38 -9.31
CA ASP A 295 -5.18 -4.67 -8.14
C ASP A 295 -3.68 -4.46 -8.40
N ALA A 296 -3.18 -4.86 -9.57
CA ALA A 296 -1.81 -4.58 -9.95
C ALA A 296 -1.54 -3.06 -10.07
N THR A 297 -2.52 -2.30 -10.57
CA THR A 297 -2.46 -0.84 -10.64
C THR A 297 -2.40 -0.24 -9.24
N TYR A 298 -3.31 -0.60 -8.34
CA TYR A 298 -3.29 -0.20 -6.94
C TYR A 298 -1.94 -0.49 -6.26
N LEU A 299 -1.47 -1.74 -6.31
CA LEU A 299 -0.24 -2.16 -5.61
C LEU A 299 1.00 -1.47 -6.18
N SER A 300 1.10 -1.35 -7.51
CA SER A 300 2.26 -0.73 -8.15
C SER A 300 2.31 0.78 -7.90
N ASP A 301 1.17 1.45 -7.83
CA ASP A 301 1.06 2.86 -7.46
C ASP A 301 1.49 3.09 -6.01
N CYS A 302 1.01 2.25 -5.08
CA CYS A 302 1.38 2.35 -3.68
C CYS A 302 2.87 2.10 -3.42
N VAL A 303 3.46 1.11 -4.10
CA VAL A 303 4.92 0.87 -4.02
C VAL A 303 5.71 1.99 -4.68
N GLY A 304 5.21 2.54 -5.79
CA GLY A 304 5.81 3.68 -6.46
C GLY A 304 5.83 4.93 -5.59
N ALA A 305 4.67 5.27 -5.00
CA ALA A 305 4.45 6.48 -4.21
C ALA A 305 5.29 6.54 -2.94
N ILE A 306 5.44 5.43 -2.21
CA ILE A 306 6.25 5.42 -0.98
C ILE A 306 7.75 5.65 -1.28
N GLY A 307 8.22 5.24 -2.46
CA GLY A 307 9.60 5.46 -2.88
C GLY A 307 9.91 6.92 -3.26
N VAL A 308 8.89 7.79 -3.36
CA VAL A 308 9.00 9.15 -3.92
C VAL A 308 8.32 10.22 -3.04
N SER A 309 8.25 9.99 -1.73
CA SER A 309 7.65 10.92 -0.74
C SER A 309 8.18 12.37 -0.82
N ALA A 310 9.31 12.59 -1.50
CA ALA A 310 9.83 13.91 -1.86
C ALA A 310 8.91 14.78 -2.73
N PHE A 311 7.97 14.20 -3.48
CA PHE A 311 7.11 14.96 -4.40
C PHE A 311 5.66 15.05 -3.96
N LEU A 312 5.13 13.98 -3.39
CA LEU A 312 3.73 13.85 -3.07
C LEU A 312 3.57 13.16 -1.71
N PRO A 313 2.54 13.55 -0.93
CA PRO A 313 2.12 12.79 0.23
C PRO A 313 1.82 11.34 -0.15
N TYR A 314 2.04 10.41 0.79
CA TYR A 314 1.67 9.02 0.57
C TYR A 314 0.13 8.90 0.45
N PRO A 315 -0.43 8.27 -0.60
CA PRO A 315 -1.87 8.20 -0.80
C PRO A 315 -2.59 7.50 0.36
N GLN A 316 -3.73 8.05 0.78
CA GLN A 316 -4.52 7.46 1.88
C GLN A 316 -5.15 6.13 1.49
N GLU A 317 -5.35 5.89 0.19
CA GLU A 317 -5.83 4.63 -0.36
C GLU A 317 -4.82 3.50 -0.12
N CYS A 318 -3.52 3.84 -0.08
CA CYS A 318 -2.44 2.89 0.14
C CYS A 318 -2.25 2.55 1.61
N SER A 319 -2.50 3.50 2.51
CA SER A 319 -2.50 3.28 3.94
C SER A 319 -3.65 4.05 4.56
N PRO A 320 -4.88 3.48 4.53
CA PRO A 320 -6.00 4.12 5.16
C PRO A 320 -5.72 4.15 6.66
N ASN A 321 -5.49 5.35 7.19
CA ASN A 321 -5.59 5.56 8.61
C ASN A 321 -7.02 5.16 8.98
N THR A 322 -7.19 4.08 9.72
CA THR A 322 -8.45 3.88 10.42
C THR A 322 -8.56 5.10 11.33
N PRO A 323 -9.54 6.00 11.14
CA PRO A 323 -9.80 6.97 12.19
C PRO A 323 -9.94 6.16 13.48
N PRO A 324 -9.41 6.63 14.64
CA PRO A 324 -9.73 5.97 15.89
C PRO A 324 -11.23 5.76 15.91
N ASN A 325 -11.68 4.56 16.26
CA ASN A 325 -13.10 4.26 16.33
C ASN A 325 -13.70 5.11 17.47
N ILE A 326 -14.09 6.36 17.17
CA ILE A 326 -14.68 7.30 18.13
C ILE A 326 -16.12 6.85 18.47
N CYS A 327 -16.65 5.84 17.78
CA CYS A 327 -17.83 5.13 18.23
C CYS A 327 -17.37 4.00 19.18
N PRO A 328 -17.45 4.15 20.52
CA PRO A 328 -17.33 3.00 21.40
C PRO A 328 -18.32 1.94 20.91
N GLN A 329 -17.91 0.67 20.93
CA GLN A 329 -18.83 -0.42 20.66
C GLN A 329 -20.07 -0.22 21.53
N PRO A 330 -21.30 -0.39 21.00
CA PRO A 330 -22.49 -0.26 21.83
C PRO A 330 -22.32 -1.23 23.00
N LEU A 331 -22.10 -0.67 24.18
CA LEU A 331 -22.23 -1.42 25.42
C LEU A 331 -23.60 -2.08 25.33
N THR A 332 -23.62 -3.41 25.44
CA THR A 332 -24.84 -4.13 25.79
C THR A 332 -25.57 -3.30 26.84
N PRO A 333 -26.86 -2.93 26.65
CA PRO A 333 -27.55 -2.07 27.60
C PRO A 333 -27.60 -2.73 28.98
N GLY A 334 -26.59 -2.50 29.80
CA GLY A 334 -26.71 -2.56 31.23
C GLY A 334 -27.58 -1.36 31.59
N THR A 335 -28.70 -1.65 32.23
CA THR A 335 -29.70 -0.68 32.67
C THR A 335 -29.03 0.50 33.36
N ILE A 336 -28.81 1.59 32.63
CA ILE A 336 -28.48 2.88 33.23
C ILE A 336 -29.76 3.32 33.92
N GLY A 337 -29.67 3.52 35.24
CA GLY A 337 -30.77 4.03 36.05
C GLY A 337 -31.36 5.29 35.44
N GLU A 338 -32.67 5.45 35.59
CA GLU A 338 -33.45 6.59 35.15
C GLU A 338 -32.72 7.92 35.37
N ILE A 339 -32.33 8.60 34.29
CA ILE A 339 -31.96 10.00 34.33
C ILE A 339 -33.27 10.79 34.41
N LYS A 340 -33.56 11.34 35.59
CA LYS A 340 -34.71 12.23 35.78
C LYS A 340 -34.43 13.56 35.10
N PHE A 341 -35.21 13.88 34.08
CA PHE A 341 -35.29 15.23 33.53
C PHE A 341 -36.38 15.98 34.29
N THR A 342 -36.04 17.13 34.88
CA THR A 342 -37.05 18.06 35.39
C THR A 342 -37.21 19.16 34.35
N SER A 343 -38.25 19.08 33.52
CA SER A 343 -38.58 20.17 32.59
C SER A 343 -39.28 21.30 33.35
N GLY A 344 -38.60 22.43 33.53
CA GLY A 344 -39.25 23.69 33.91
C GLY A 344 -39.80 24.41 32.68
N THR A 345 -40.92 25.14 32.81
CA THR A 345 -41.36 26.10 31.80
C THR A 345 -40.32 27.21 31.67
N GLY A 346 -39.65 27.30 30.53
CA GLY A 346 -38.69 28.37 30.25
C GLY A 346 -39.36 29.75 30.31
N THR A 347 -38.69 30.72 30.94
CA THR A 347 -39.18 32.10 31.01
C THR A 347 -38.91 32.83 29.69
N THR A 348 -39.89 33.56 29.16
CA THR A 348 -39.77 34.37 27.93
C THR A 348 -39.06 35.72 28.13
N ASN A 349 -38.53 36.00 29.31
CA ASN A 349 -37.86 37.27 29.61
C ASN A 349 -36.36 37.20 29.31
N CYS A 350 -35.98 37.53 28.08
CA CYS A 350 -34.64 38.08 27.82
C CYS A 350 -34.69 39.57 28.16
N GLY A 351 -33.90 40.02 29.12
CA GLY A 351 -33.98 41.34 29.74
C GLY A 351 -34.23 42.52 28.77
N SER A 352 -35.22 43.34 29.14
CA SER A 352 -35.50 44.73 28.72
C SER A 352 -35.33 45.12 27.24
N GLY A 353 -36.46 45.41 26.60
CA GLY A 353 -36.55 46.37 25.49
C GLY A 353 -36.93 45.82 24.13
N GLY A 354 -38.19 45.37 23.98
CA GLY A 354 -38.89 45.46 22.69
C GLY A 354 -38.58 44.42 21.61
N PHE A 355 -38.35 43.15 21.97
CA PHE A 355 -38.32 42.06 20.99
C PHE A 355 -39.20 40.88 21.43
N SER A 356 -40.40 40.78 20.86
CA SER A 356 -41.25 39.58 21.01
C SER A 356 -40.94 38.62 19.87
N THR A 357 -40.21 37.55 20.13
CA THR A 357 -40.11 36.42 19.20
C THR A 357 -41.37 35.57 19.28
N PRO A 358 -41.93 35.05 18.17
CA PRO A 358 -42.99 34.06 18.24
C PRO A 358 -42.55 32.86 19.06
N ALA A 359 -43.45 32.35 19.91
CA ALA A 359 -43.26 31.11 20.63
C ALA A 359 -43.17 29.97 19.61
N ASP A 360 -41.97 29.45 19.39
CA ASP A 360 -41.67 28.04 19.12
C ASP A 360 -40.22 27.86 18.60
N PRO A 361 -39.25 27.74 19.50
CA PRO A 361 -38.13 26.83 19.31
C PRO A 361 -38.13 25.72 20.38
N PRO A 362 -37.86 24.45 20.00
CA PRO A 362 -38.10 23.32 20.87
C PRO A 362 -36.93 23.19 21.86
N PHE A 363 -37.21 23.40 23.14
CA PHE A 363 -36.35 23.14 24.30
C PHE A 363 -35.17 24.10 24.50
N SER A 364 -35.31 24.98 25.49
CA SER A 364 -34.19 25.47 26.29
C SER A 364 -34.18 24.72 27.63
N GLY A 365 -33.00 24.36 28.13
CA GLY A 365 -32.86 23.65 29.39
C GLY A 365 -31.42 23.61 29.88
N GLU A 366 -31.27 23.44 31.19
CA GLU A 366 -29.97 23.29 31.86
C GLU A 366 -29.66 21.79 32.00
N LEU A 367 -28.41 21.42 31.75
CA LEU A 367 -27.91 20.09 32.02
C LEU A 367 -27.17 20.14 33.35
N ASP A 368 -27.75 19.54 34.39
CA ASP A 368 -27.14 19.45 35.71
C ASP A 368 -26.58 18.04 35.97
N ASP A 369 -25.57 17.95 36.83
CA ASP A 369 -25.09 16.68 37.35
C ASP A 369 -26.06 16.10 38.40
N ILE A 370 -25.76 14.89 38.87
CA ILE A 370 -26.61 14.18 39.84
C ILE A 370 -26.74 14.91 41.20
N ASN A 371 -25.86 15.88 41.46
CA ASN A 371 -25.84 16.68 42.68
C ASN A 371 -26.49 18.06 42.47
N GLY A 372 -27.04 18.33 41.27
CA GLY A 372 -27.68 19.59 40.92
C GLY A 372 -26.71 20.70 40.50
N ASN A 373 -25.45 20.38 40.17
CA ASN A 373 -24.51 21.37 39.65
C ASN A 373 -24.62 21.48 38.14
N LYS A 374 -24.68 22.71 37.64
CA LYS A 374 -24.79 23.00 36.21
C LYS A 374 -23.56 22.60 35.42
N LEU A 375 -23.73 21.73 34.43
CA LEU A 375 -22.70 21.26 33.51
C LEU A 375 -22.72 21.99 32.17
N ALA A 376 -23.90 22.31 31.63
CA ALA A 376 -24.04 23.03 30.35
C ALA A 376 -25.42 23.67 30.17
N ASP A 377 -25.49 24.71 29.33
CA ASP A 377 -26.74 25.26 28.80
C ASP A 377 -27.06 24.65 27.43
N LEU A 378 -28.26 24.11 27.27
CA LEU A 378 -28.78 23.69 25.98
C LEU A 378 -29.67 24.80 25.41
N GLY A 379 -29.09 25.60 24.51
CA GLY A 379 -29.82 26.62 23.74
C GLY A 379 -28.96 27.84 23.35
N LEU A 380 -28.33 27.79 22.17
CA LEU A 380 -27.68 28.95 21.54
C LEU A 380 -28.71 29.75 20.74
N GLY A 381 -29.40 30.66 21.42
CA GLY A 381 -30.36 31.57 20.79
C GLY A 381 -30.04 33.02 21.07
N CYS A 382 -28.79 33.49 20.84
CA CYS A 382 -28.44 34.91 20.72
C CYS A 382 -26.96 35.13 20.31
N LEU A 383 -26.61 34.98 19.03
CA LEU A 383 -25.40 35.54 18.38
C LEU A 383 -25.79 35.87 16.92
N SER A 384 -25.89 37.12 16.46
CA SER A 384 -24.78 38.00 16.04
C SER A 384 -25.29 39.39 15.58
N PRO A 385 -24.46 40.47 15.60
CA PRO A 385 -24.78 41.75 14.97
C PRO A 385 -24.46 41.81 13.46
N SER A 386 -25.20 42.69 12.76
CA SER A 386 -24.95 43.40 11.47
C SER A 386 -25.10 42.72 10.08
N VAL A 387 -26.36 42.73 9.55
CA VAL A 387 -26.92 43.18 8.21
C VAL A 387 -26.37 42.63 6.84
N PRO A 388 -27.07 42.81 5.66
CA PRO A 388 -28.04 41.88 5.06
C PRO A 388 -27.72 41.42 3.60
N ARG A 389 -28.35 40.32 3.12
CA ARG A 389 -29.17 40.32 1.87
C ARG A 389 -29.71 38.94 1.45
N THR A 390 -31.03 38.91 1.29
CA THR A 390 -31.85 38.22 0.25
C THR A 390 -31.58 36.76 -0.10
N ALA A 391 -32.47 35.87 0.38
CA ALA A 391 -33.06 34.82 -0.45
C ALA A 391 -34.46 34.46 0.08
N ARG A 392 -35.47 34.60 -0.80
CA ARG A 392 -36.87 34.19 -0.60
C ARG A 392 -36.97 32.66 -0.64
N VAL A 393 -37.73 32.06 0.27
CA VAL A 393 -38.29 30.71 0.15
C VAL A 393 -39.80 30.79 0.48
N PRO A 394 -40.69 30.07 -0.22
CA PRO A 394 -42.13 30.34 -0.19
C PRO A 394 -42.81 29.88 1.11
N ARG A 395 -43.83 30.64 1.49
CA ARG A 395 -44.76 30.38 2.60
C ARG A 395 -45.74 29.26 2.19
N ILE A 396 -45.74 28.14 2.93
CA ILE A 396 -46.81 27.12 2.86
C ILE A 396 -47.81 27.41 4.00
N ALA A 397 -49.10 27.45 3.67
CA ALA A 397 -50.21 27.71 4.59
C ALA A 397 -50.49 26.49 5.50
N PRO A 398 -51.02 26.68 6.72
CA PRO A 398 -51.31 25.59 7.65
C PRO A 398 -52.63 24.92 7.29
N GLY A 399 -52.62 23.61 7.08
CA GLY A 399 -53.85 22.81 6.99
C GLY A 399 -53.82 21.66 5.98
N GLU A 400 -52.96 20.65 6.18
CA GLU A 400 -53.21 19.27 5.73
C GLU A 400 -52.25 18.29 6.48
N PRO A 401 -52.66 17.03 6.72
CA PRO A 401 -51.93 16.10 7.56
C PRO A 401 -50.79 15.40 6.80
N VAL A 402 -49.55 15.61 7.23
CA VAL A 402 -48.38 14.92 6.67
C VAL A 402 -48.26 13.51 7.23
N ARG A 403 -48.32 12.53 6.31
CA ARG A 403 -48.05 11.11 6.54
C ARG A 403 -46.65 10.87 7.13
N ARG A 404 -46.61 9.92 8.07
CA ARG A 404 -45.43 9.37 8.72
C ARG A 404 -44.47 8.78 7.67
N GLY A 405 -43.43 9.54 7.32
CA GLY A 405 -42.29 9.08 6.51
C GLY A 405 -41.42 8.13 7.32
N THR A 406 -41.22 6.94 6.76
CA THR A 406 -40.43 5.82 7.28
C THR A 406 -38.97 6.20 7.54
N ALA A 407 -38.53 6.01 8.78
CA ALA A 407 -37.13 5.82 9.10
C ALA A 407 -36.64 4.51 8.49
N SER A 408 -35.55 4.58 7.71
CA SER A 408 -34.79 3.42 7.23
C SER A 408 -34.31 2.61 8.43
N THR A 409 -35.02 1.51 8.70
CA THR A 409 -34.58 0.49 9.65
C THR A 409 -33.65 -0.48 8.94
N CYS A 410 -32.41 -0.54 9.42
CA CYS A 410 -31.46 -1.59 9.09
C CYS A 410 -31.99 -2.91 9.70
N ARG A 411 -32.76 -3.70 8.92
CA ARG A 411 -33.19 -5.06 9.32
C ARG A 411 -32.12 -6.08 8.96
N LEU A 412 -31.32 -6.47 9.95
CA LEU A 412 -30.62 -7.76 9.95
C LEU A 412 -31.64 -8.88 10.16
N ARG A 413 -31.87 -9.70 9.13
CA ARG A 413 -32.57 -10.99 9.25
C ARG A 413 -31.66 -11.97 9.98
N LYS A 414 -32.17 -12.50 11.10
CA LYS A 414 -31.58 -13.58 11.90
C LYS A 414 -31.96 -14.93 11.28
N PRO A 415 -31.02 -15.85 10.98
CA PRO A 415 -31.37 -17.25 10.69
C PRO A 415 -31.65 -18.01 12.00
N ALA A 416 -32.71 -18.81 12.02
CA ALA A 416 -33.08 -19.69 13.12
C ALA A 416 -32.13 -20.91 13.23
N PRO A 417 -31.89 -21.46 14.44
CA PRO A 417 -31.12 -22.68 14.60
C PRO A 417 -31.98 -23.93 14.36
N ARG A 418 -31.47 -24.87 13.57
CA ARG A 418 -31.96 -26.26 13.51
C ARG A 418 -31.09 -27.14 14.41
N THR A 419 -31.75 -27.88 15.28
CA THR A 419 -31.27 -29.06 16.01
C THR A 419 -30.70 -30.11 15.04
N PRO A 420 -29.73 -30.93 15.48
CA PRO A 420 -30.11 -32.33 15.70
C PRO A 420 -29.44 -33.07 16.87
N THR A 421 -30.27 -33.98 17.37
CA THR A 421 -30.14 -35.28 18.05
C THR A 421 -28.78 -35.98 18.15
N ALA A 422 -28.62 -36.64 19.30
CA ALA A 422 -27.54 -37.53 19.74
C ALA A 422 -27.30 -38.76 18.84
N GLY A 423 -26.06 -39.26 18.86
CA GLY A 423 -25.64 -40.54 18.25
C GLY A 423 -24.19 -40.92 18.53
N THR A 424 -23.99 -41.65 19.63
CA THR A 424 -22.95 -42.66 19.98
C THR A 424 -21.70 -42.92 19.10
N ARG A 425 -20.55 -42.90 19.80
CA ARG A 425 -19.50 -43.95 19.94
C ARG A 425 -18.56 -44.28 18.75
N SER A 426 -17.25 -44.09 19.01
CA SER A 426 -16.15 -45.10 18.95
C SER A 426 -14.89 -44.59 18.26
N THR A 427 -13.84 -44.43 19.06
CA THR A 427 -12.41 -44.41 18.71
C THR A 427 -12.00 -45.77 18.12
N PRO A 428 -10.98 -45.82 17.22
CA PRO A 428 -9.65 -46.20 17.71
C PRO A 428 -8.46 -45.53 17.00
N ALA A 429 -7.30 -45.67 17.65
CA ALA A 429 -5.96 -45.18 17.33
C ALA A 429 -5.37 -45.68 15.99
N PRO A 430 -4.27 -45.06 15.51
CA PRO A 430 -3.33 -45.74 14.63
C PRO A 430 -2.04 -46.14 15.37
N SER A 431 -1.76 -47.44 15.28
CA SER A 431 -0.49 -48.09 15.63
C SER A 431 0.69 -47.53 14.84
N MET A 432 1.81 -47.40 15.54
CA MET A 432 3.16 -47.36 15.00
C MET A 432 3.42 -48.58 14.08
N ARG A 433 3.99 -48.34 12.90
CA ARG A 433 4.87 -49.30 12.23
C ARG A 433 6.08 -48.58 11.63
N THR A 434 7.22 -48.95 12.20
CA THR A 434 8.57 -48.84 11.65
C THR A 434 8.72 -49.72 10.41
N ALA A 435 9.34 -49.20 9.35
CA ALA A 435 10.00 -50.01 8.34
C ALA A 435 11.14 -49.22 7.70
N SER A 436 12.34 -49.68 8.04
CA SER A 436 13.63 -49.38 7.44
C SER A 436 13.70 -49.91 6.00
N SER A 437 14.27 -49.16 5.05
CA SER A 437 15.20 -49.76 4.09
C SER A 437 16.00 -48.70 3.33
N ALA A 438 17.27 -49.03 3.13
CA ALA A 438 18.33 -48.17 2.65
C ALA A 438 18.79 -48.52 1.22
N ARG A 439 19.37 -47.51 0.54
CA ARG A 439 20.42 -47.55 -0.52
C ARG A 439 20.03 -48.01 -1.94
N PRO A 440 20.87 -47.74 -2.99
CA PRO A 440 21.97 -46.76 -3.18
C PRO A 440 21.90 -46.01 -4.56
N PRO A 441 22.91 -45.17 -4.95
CA PRO A 441 22.85 -44.26 -6.09
C PRO A 441 23.51 -44.80 -7.37
N ARG A 442 23.07 -44.32 -8.54
CA ARG A 442 23.70 -44.45 -9.88
C ARG A 442 23.03 -43.41 -10.79
N SER A 443 23.64 -42.79 -11.79
CA SER A 443 25.02 -42.53 -12.22
C SER A 443 24.87 -41.63 -13.45
N ARG A 444 25.87 -40.78 -13.68
CA ARG A 444 26.04 -39.90 -14.84
C ARG A 444 25.70 -40.57 -16.19
N ALA A 445 25.08 -39.81 -17.09
CA ALA A 445 25.39 -39.87 -18.52
C ALA A 445 25.19 -38.49 -19.16
N ARG A 446 26.32 -37.89 -19.57
CA ARG A 446 26.39 -36.87 -20.62
C ARG A 446 26.09 -37.57 -21.95
N SER A 447 25.39 -36.89 -22.86
CA SER A 447 25.78 -36.84 -24.28
C SER A 447 25.14 -35.63 -24.98
N PRO A 448 25.87 -34.95 -25.88
CA PRO A 448 25.41 -33.80 -26.65
C PRO A 448 24.98 -34.19 -28.06
N LEU A 449 23.92 -33.58 -28.59
CA LEU A 449 23.55 -33.55 -30.02
C LEU A 449 22.89 -32.19 -30.26
N SER A 450 23.60 -31.24 -30.87
CA SER A 450 23.75 -31.01 -32.32
C SER A 450 22.57 -30.26 -32.95
N ARG A 451 22.95 -29.14 -33.57
CA ARG A 451 22.27 -28.21 -34.48
C ARG A 451 21.05 -28.76 -35.23
N SER A 452 20.05 -27.90 -35.42
CA SER A 452 19.70 -27.34 -36.74
C SER A 452 18.64 -26.24 -36.63
N ALA A 453 18.95 -25.06 -37.18
CA ALA A 453 17.96 -24.07 -37.61
C ALA A 453 17.34 -24.52 -38.96
N PRO A 454 16.18 -24.00 -39.34
CA PRO A 454 16.25 -23.01 -40.40
C PRO A 454 15.36 -21.79 -40.22
N SER A 455 15.86 -20.73 -40.84
CA SER A 455 15.23 -19.48 -41.20
C SER A 455 14.10 -19.71 -42.21
N THR A 456 12.95 -19.07 -42.00
CA THR A 456 12.08 -18.67 -43.11
C THR A 456 11.47 -17.30 -42.82
N ARG A 457 11.86 -16.34 -43.65
CA ARG A 457 11.12 -15.10 -43.89
C ARG A 457 9.94 -15.44 -44.82
N CYS A 458 8.77 -14.90 -44.50
CA CYS A 458 7.91 -14.14 -45.39
C CYS A 458 7.27 -13.04 -44.53
#